data_AF-A0AAW5ITH3-F1
#
_entry.id   AF-A0AAW5ITH3-F1
#
_cell.length_a   1.000
_cell.length_b   1.000
_cell.length_c   1.000
_cell.angle_alpha   90.00
_cell.angle_beta   90.00
_cell.angle_gamma   90.00
#
_symmetry.space_group_name_H-M   'P 1'
#
loop_
_entity.id
_entity.type
_entity.pdbx_description
1 polymer ?
#
loop_
_entity_poly.entity_id
_entity_poly.type
_entity_poly.pdbx_seq_one_letter_code
_entity_poly.pdbx_strand_id
1 'polypeptide(L)'
;MEKQSFLSNLIGKANYHGFKEEYALVIFFIGTGLLAILTPLTFFCYWGILSSVFNLITGTSLLFIVYVAALIVLLDKEVKVETHSDSTIAKQKVKKPFTYKLTIVWGLFLVVGGIVAIYGTNKYRRYYAF
;
A
#
# COMPACT_ATOMS: atom_id res chain seq x y z
N MET A 1 -19.80 -0.03 -16.39
CA MET A 1 -19.45 -0.32 -14.98
C MET A 1 -18.01 0.07 -14.76
N GLU A 2 -17.73 0.97 -13.82
CA GLU A 2 -16.36 1.39 -13.50
C GLU A 2 -15.89 0.73 -12.20
N LYS A 3 -14.63 0.31 -12.15
CA LYS A 3 -14.01 -0.13 -10.88
C LYS A 3 -13.68 1.10 -10.04
N GLN A 4 -14.18 1.14 -8.82
CA GLN A 4 -13.90 2.21 -7.86
C GLN A 4 -13.69 1.65 -6.46
N SER A 5 -12.75 2.24 -5.73
CA SER A 5 -12.56 2.04 -4.29
C SER A 5 -12.51 3.39 -3.57
N PHE A 6 -12.44 3.36 -2.24
CA PHE A 6 -12.21 4.56 -1.45
C PHE A 6 -10.86 5.21 -1.81
N LEU A 7 -9.80 4.39 -1.90
CA LEU A 7 -8.45 4.85 -2.21
C LEU A 7 -8.32 5.37 -3.64
N SER A 8 -8.97 4.73 -4.62
CA SER A 8 -8.94 5.21 -6.02
C SER A 8 -9.62 6.57 -6.17
N ASN A 9 -10.67 6.85 -5.40
CA ASN A 9 -11.33 8.15 -5.39
C ASN A 9 -10.53 9.22 -4.62
N LEU A 10 -9.71 8.82 -3.65
CA LEU A 10 -8.87 9.74 -2.88
C LEU A 10 -7.63 10.18 -3.68
N ILE A 11 -6.97 9.25 -4.37
CA ILE A 11 -5.73 9.49 -5.13
C ILE A 11 -6.02 10.02 -6.55
N GLY A 12 -7.20 9.73 -7.08
CA GLY A 12 -7.59 9.99 -8.47
C GLY A 12 -7.43 8.73 -9.33
N LYS A 13 -8.48 8.38 -10.07
CA LYS A 13 -8.59 7.08 -10.77
C LYS A 13 -7.44 6.81 -11.76
N ALA A 14 -7.05 7.81 -12.55
CA ALA A 14 -6.00 7.65 -13.56
C ALA A 14 -4.64 7.32 -12.91
N ASN A 15 -4.24 8.10 -11.91
CA ASN A 15 -2.99 7.88 -11.19
C ASN A 15 -3.00 6.58 -10.40
N TYR A 16 -4.14 6.24 -9.79
CA TYR A 16 -4.31 5.02 -9.02
C TYR A 16 -4.16 3.76 -9.88
N HIS A 17 -4.84 3.74 -11.03
CA HIS A 17 -4.85 2.58 -11.90
C HIS A 17 -3.50 2.38 -12.58
N GLY A 18 -2.87 3.46 -13.08
CA GLY A 18 -1.52 3.40 -13.62
C GLY A 18 -0.51 2.89 -12.59
N PHE A 19 -0.56 3.40 -11.36
CA PHE A 19 0.32 2.92 -10.29
C PHE A 19 0.10 1.45 -9.94
N LYS A 20 -1.17 1.02 -9.85
CA LYS A 20 -1.55 -0.35 -9.49
C LYS A 20 -1.14 -1.37 -10.54
N GLU A 21 -1.39 -1.08 -11.82
CA GLU A 21 -1.15 -2.03 -12.90
C GLU A 21 0.31 -2.07 -13.33
N GLU A 22 0.99 -0.93 -13.40
CA GLU A 22 2.36 -0.86 -13.92
C GLU A 22 3.42 -1.10 -12.84
N TYR A 23 3.21 -0.58 -11.63
CA TYR A 23 4.30 -0.46 -10.64
C TYR A 23 4.10 -1.27 -9.37
N ALA A 24 2.87 -1.38 -8.86
CA ALA A 24 2.62 -1.96 -7.55
C ALA A 24 3.05 -3.44 -7.44
N LEU A 25 2.79 -4.25 -8.47
CA LEU A 25 3.21 -5.66 -8.52
C LEU A 25 4.73 -5.81 -8.54
N VAL A 26 5.41 -5.01 -9.37
CA VAL A 26 6.87 -5.05 -9.51
C VAL A 26 7.54 -4.62 -8.20
N ILE A 27 7.10 -3.50 -7.62
CA ILE A 27 7.58 -3.01 -6.33
C ILE A 27 7.34 -4.05 -5.23
N PHE A 28 6.18 -4.70 -5.24
CA PHE A 28 5.87 -5.75 -4.28
C PHE A 28 6.84 -6.94 -4.39
N PHE A 29 7.08 -7.47 -5.59
CA PHE A 29 7.99 -8.60 -5.77
C PHE A 29 9.42 -8.24 -5.41
N ILE A 30 9.92 -7.08 -5.86
CA ILE A 30 11.28 -6.63 -5.55
C ILE A 30 11.42 -6.40 -4.05
N GLY A 31 10.53 -5.63 -3.43
CA GLY A 31 10.61 -5.31 -2.01
C GLY A 31 10.47 -6.53 -1.11
N THR A 32 9.52 -7.43 -1.42
CA THR A 32 9.32 -8.67 -0.67
C THR A 32 10.50 -9.62 -0.84
N GLY A 33 11.03 -9.76 -2.06
CA GLY A 33 12.21 -10.58 -2.32
C GLY A 33 13.44 -10.06 -1.57
N LEU A 34 13.67 -8.74 -1.60
CA LEU A 34 14.77 -8.11 -0.86
C LEU A 34 14.62 -8.37 0.64
N LEU A 35 13.44 -8.13 1.21
CA LEU A 35 13.15 -8.36 2.63
C LEU A 35 13.28 -9.84 3.01
N ALA A 36 12.80 -10.76 2.18
CA ALA A 36 12.84 -12.19 2.43
C ALA A 36 14.26 -12.76 2.43
N ILE A 37 15.18 -12.18 1.66
CA ILE A 37 16.60 -12.58 1.65
C ILE A 37 17.36 -11.89 2.77
N LEU A 38 17.16 -10.58 2.92
CA LEU A 38 17.92 -9.77 3.87
C LEU A 38 17.52 -10.08 5.31
N THR A 39 16.24 -10.28 5.62
CA THR A 39 15.78 -10.53 7.01
C THR A 39 16.41 -11.78 7.61
N PRO A 40 16.39 -12.97 6.98
CA PRO A 40 17.11 -14.14 7.50
C PRO A 40 18.62 -13.90 7.60
N LEU A 41 19.21 -13.22 6.61
CA LEU A 41 20.65 -12.97 6.57
C LEU A 41 21.13 -12.16 7.79
N THR A 42 20.26 -11.31 8.35
CA THR A 42 20.57 -10.56 9.58
C THR A 42 20.74 -11.43 10.83
N PHE A 43 20.16 -12.63 10.86
CA PHE A 43 20.36 -13.59 11.94
C PHE A 43 21.72 -14.31 11.86
N PHE A 44 22.29 -14.43 10.66
CA PHE A 44 23.52 -15.21 10.43
C PHE A 44 24.79 -14.36 10.33
N CYS A 45 24.71 -13.15 9.78
CA CYS A 45 25.85 -12.26 9.61
C CYS A 45 25.51 -10.83 10.06
N TYR A 46 25.84 -10.50 11.32
CA TYR A 46 25.76 -9.13 11.81
C TYR A 46 26.97 -8.32 11.32
N TRP A 47 26.85 -7.72 10.14
CA TRP A 47 27.89 -6.88 9.53
C TRP A 47 27.39 -5.44 9.45
N GLY A 48 28.23 -4.45 9.79
CA GLY A 48 27.87 -3.03 9.73
C GLY A 48 27.38 -2.56 8.35
N ILE A 49 27.84 -3.23 7.27
CA ILE A 49 27.36 -2.99 5.90
C ILE A 49 25.89 -3.45 5.75
N LEU A 50 25.54 -4.62 6.30
CA LEU A 50 24.18 -5.16 6.21
C LEU A 50 23.19 -4.28 7.00
N SER A 51 23.65 -3.74 8.13
CA SER A 51 22.93 -2.73 8.91
C SER A 51 22.60 -1.47 8.08
N SER A 52 23.60 -0.91 7.39
CA SER A 52 23.41 0.29 6.57
C SER A 52 22.41 0.05 5.44
N VAL A 53 22.49 -1.11 4.77
CA VAL A 53 21.53 -1.51 3.74
C VAL A 53 20.12 -1.64 4.33
N PHE A 54 19.96 -2.31 5.48
CA PHE A 54 18.67 -2.44 6.16
C PHE A 54 18.06 -1.09 6.53
N ASN A 55 18.89 -0.16 7.01
CA ASN A 55 18.50 1.21 7.35
C ASN A 55 17.95 1.98 6.14
N LEU A 56 18.42 1.70 4.93
CA LEU A 56 18.01 2.36 3.70
C LEU A 56 16.68 1.82 3.17
N ILE A 57 16.40 0.52 3.36
CA ILE A 57 15.23 -0.16 2.78
C ILE A 57 14.09 -0.45 3.76
N THR A 58 14.27 -0.18 5.06
CA THR A 58 13.27 -0.48 6.11
C THR A 58 12.96 0.70 7.04
N GLY A 59 11.87 0.59 7.81
CA GLY A 59 11.48 1.59 8.81
C GLY A 59 10.90 2.84 8.16
N THR A 60 11.35 4.03 8.57
CA THR A 60 10.85 5.30 8.02
C THR A 60 11.52 5.71 6.71
N SER A 61 12.26 4.80 6.06
CA SER A 61 12.88 5.11 4.78
C SER A 61 11.84 5.30 3.68
N LEU A 62 12.14 6.18 2.73
CA LEU A 62 11.21 6.50 1.65
C LEU A 62 10.91 5.27 0.78
N LEU A 63 11.91 4.40 0.56
CA LEU A 63 11.74 3.12 -0.15
C LEU A 63 10.76 2.19 0.56
N PHE A 64 10.84 2.08 1.89
CA PHE A 64 9.92 1.22 2.64
C PHE A 64 8.49 1.77 2.63
N ILE A 65 8.35 3.10 2.73
CA ILE A 65 7.05 3.77 2.63
C ILE A 65 6.42 3.51 1.25
N VAL A 66 7.20 3.63 0.17
CA VAL A 66 6.73 3.33 -1.20
C VAL A 66 6.34 1.85 -1.35
N TYR A 67 7.11 0.93 -0.78
CA TYR A 67 6.77 -0.49 -0.74
C TYR A 67 5.44 -0.75 0.00
N VAL A 68 5.27 -0.15 1.18
CA VAL A 68 4.03 -0.27 1.96
C VAL A 68 2.84 0.35 1.21
N ALA A 69 3.04 1.49 0.54
CA ALA A 69 2.01 2.09 -0.30
C ALA A 69 1.63 1.17 -1.48
N ALA A 70 2.60 0.56 -2.16
CA ALA A 70 2.35 -0.42 -3.22
C ALA A 70 1.56 -1.63 -2.69
N LEU A 71 1.91 -2.15 -1.51
CA LEU A 71 1.17 -3.21 -0.83
C LEU A 71 -0.28 -2.81 -0.54
N ILE A 72 -0.52 -1.61 -0.02
CA ILE A 72 -1.86 -1.09 0.26
C ILE A 72 -2.69 -1.05 -1.04
N VAL A 73 -2.12 -0.52 -2.13
CA VAL A 73 -2.81 -0.42 -3.42
C VAL A 73 -3.11 -1.80 -4.02
N LEU A 74 -2.19 -2.75 -3.84
CA LEU A 74 -2.34 -4.12 -4.35
C LEU A 74 -3.39 -4.92 -3.57
N LEU A 75 -3.46 -4.71 -2.25
CA LEU A 75 -4.45 -5.34 -1.36
C LEU A 75 -5.82 -4.64 -1.37
N ASP A 76 -5.90 -3.44 -1.93
CA ASP A 76 -7.16 -2.71 -2.04
C ASP A 76 -8.11 -3.38 -3.04
N LYS A 77 -9.32 -3.67 -2.55
CA LYS A 77 -10.37 -4.28 -3.34
C LYS A 77 -11.21 -3.22 -4.03
N GLU A 78 -11.10 -3.18 -5.34
CA GLU A 78 -11.99 -2.37 -6.18
C GLU A 78 -13.35 -3.04 -6.36
N VAL A 79 -14.41 -2.26 -6.22
CA VAL A 79 -15.78 -2.71 -6.45
C VAL A 79 -16.28 -2.09 -7.75
N LYS A 80 -16.97 -2.88 -8.58
CA LYS A 80 -17.65 -2.36 -9.76
C LYS A 80 -18.84 -1.50 -9.30
N VAL A 81 -18.80 -0.21 -9.61
CA VAL A 81 -19.89 0.73 -9.35
C VAL A 81 -20.52 1.09 -10.69
N GLU A 82 -21.85 1.12 -10.75
CA GLU A 82 -22.58 1.63 -11.90
C GLU A 82 -22.50 3.15 -11.90
N THR A 83 -21.68 3.69 -12.78
CA THR A 83 -21.70 5.11 -13.13
C THR A 83 -22.60 5.25 -14.34
N HIS A 84 -23.86 5.65 -14.16
CA HIS A 84 -24.67 6.08 -15.30
C HIS A 84 -24.15 7.45 -15.75
N SER A 85 -23.45 7.46 -16.89
CA SER A 85 -23.14 8.65 -17.65
C SER A 85 -24.42 9.10 -18.34
N ASP A 86 -25.28 9.80 -17.61
CA ASP A 86 -26.29 10.61 -18.27
C ASP A 86 -26.17 12.04 -17.80
N SER A 87 -25.83 12.85 -18.79
CA SER A 87 -25.87 14.30 -18.74
C SER A 87 -27.21 14.78 -18.19
N THR A 88 -27.13 15.86 -17.43
CA THR A 88 -28.17 16.90 -17.26
C THR A 88 -29.06 16.88 -16.02
N ILE A 89 -29.23 15.82 -15.23
CA ILE A 89 -30.17 15.91 -14.08
C ILE A 89 -29.64 15.27 -12.79
N ALA A 90 -29.59 16.12 -11.77
CA ALA A 90 -29.44 15.82 -10.35
C ALA A 90 -28.05 15.36 -9.86
N LYS A 91 -27.44 16.25 -9.07
CA LYS A 91 -26.62 15.94 -7.89
C LYS A 91 -27.40 15.12 -6.86
N GLN A 92 -28.09 14.05 -7.26
CA GLN A 92 -28.64 13.11 -6.30
C GLN A 92 -27.46 12.28 -5.82
N LYS A 93 -27.14 12.41 -4.53
CA LYS A 93 -26.24 11.49 -3.81
C LYS A 93 -26.85 10.09 -3.95
N VAL A 94 -26.57 9.41 -5.05
CA VAL A 94 -26.93 8.00 -5.23
C VAL A 94 -26.31 7.27 -4.06
N LYS A 95 -27.17 6.58 -3.30
CA LYS A 95 -26.80 5.86 -2.08
C LYS A 95 -25.73 4.84 -2.46
N LYS A 96 -24.46 5.18 -2.25
CA LYS A 96 -23.34 4.30 -2.60
C LYS A 96 -23.61 2.91 -2.01
N PRO A 97 -23.46 1.84 -2.80
CA PRO A 97 -23.85 0.50 -2.39
C PRO A 97 -23.10 0.09 -1.12
N PHE A 98 -23.69 -0.81 -0.32
CA PHE A 98 -23.08 -1.29 0.93
C PHE A 98 -21.66 -1.82 0.73
N THR A 99 -21.41 -2.44 -0.44
CA THR A 99 -20.08 -2.89 -0.88
C THR A 99 -19.05 -1.76 -0.99
N TYR A 100 -19.45 -0.54 -1.35
CA TYR A 100 -18.56 0.62 -1.32
C TYR A 100 -18.24 1.07 0.11
N LYS A 101 -19.19 0.96 1.06
CA LYS A 101 -18.88 1.28 2.47
C LYS A 101 -17.84 0.31 3.06
N LEU A 102 -17.87 -0.95 2.63
CA LEU A 102 -16.86 -1.93 3.01
C LEU A 102 -15.46 -1.58 2.47
N THR A 103 -15.35 -0.99 1.26
CA THR A 103 -14.03 -0.55 0.75
C THR A 103 -13.48 0.64 1.53
N ILE A 104 -14.32 1.47 2.14
CA ILE A 104 -13.87 2.54 3.05
C ILE A 104 -13.23 1.92 4.31
N VAL A 105 -13.96 1.03 5.00
CA VAL A 105 -13.45 0.38 6.21
C VAL A 105 -12.18 -0.41 5.91
N TRP A 106 -12.16 -1.14 4.80
CA TRP A 106 -10.99 -1.89 4.36
C TRP A 106 -9.81 -1.01 4.01
N GLY A 107 -10.00 0.05 3.23
CA GLY A 107 -8.94 1.00 2.89
C GLY A 107 -8.35 1.68 4.12
N LEU A 108 -9.18 2.06 5.08
CA LEU A 108 -8.74 2.68 6.34
C LEU A 108 -7.95 1.67 7.20
N PHE A 109 -8.41 0.41 7.27
CA PHE A 109 -7.66 -0.67 7.91
C PHE A 109 -6.28 -0.89 7.25
N LEU A 110 -6.20 -0.89 5.92
CA LEU A 110 -4.93 -1.02 5.20
C LEU A 110 -3.96 0.13 5.48
N VAL A 111 -4.46 1.37 5.52
CA VAL A 111 -3.64 2.55 5.84
C VAL A 111 -3.10 2.48 7.27
N VAL A 112 -3.96 2.15 8.24
CA VAL A 112 -3.53 1.97 9.64
C VAL A 112 -2.52 0.83 9.75
N GLY A 113 -2.78 -0.30 9.08
CA GLY A 113 -1.86 -1.44 9.02
C GLY A 113 -0.50 -1.06 8.44
N GLY A 114 -0.47 -0.26 7.37
CA GLY A 114 0.77 0.25 6.78
C GLY A 114 1.57 1.14 7.73
N ILE A 115 0.90 2.04 8.46
CA ILE A 115 1.55 2.88 9.48
C ILE A 115 2.13 2.01 10.60
N VAL A 116 1.37 1.02 11.07
CA VAL A 116 1.83 0.07 12.09
C VAL A 116 3.03 -0.74 11.59
N ALA A 117 3.03 -1.17 10.33
CA ALA A 117 4.17 -1.85 9.73
C ALA A 117 5.41 -0.96 9.73
N ILE A 118 5.32 0.27 9.21
CA ILE A 118 6.42 1.25 9.21
C ILE A 118 6.96 1.48 10.62
N TYR A 119 6.08 1.71 11.59
CA TYR A 119 6.46 1.93 12.98
C TYR A 119 7.12 0.69 13.59
N GLY A 120 6.54 -0.49 13.39
CA GLY A 120 7.04 -1.78 13.88
C GLY A 120 8.42 -2.08 13.33
N THR A 121 8.64 -1.91 12.02
CA THR A 121 9.95 -2.13 11.38
C THR A 121 10.98 -1.11 11.86
N ASN A 122 10.60 0.16 12.06
CA ASN A 122 11.50 1.16 12.62
C ASN A 122 11.87 0.87 14.09
N LYS A 123 10.95 0.32 14.88
CA LYS A 123 11.23 -0.13 16.25
C LYS A 123 12.13 -1.37 16.25
N TYR A 124 11.85 -2.35 15.39
CA TYR A 124 12.68 -3.54 15.22
C TYR A 124 14.14 -3.17 14.90
N ARG A 125 14.33 -2.23 13.97
CA ARG A 125 15.63 -1.67 13.61
C ARG A 125 16.41 -1.09 14.80
N ARG A 126 15.73 -0.39 15.71
CA ARG A 126 16.34 0.17 16.93
C ARG A 126 16.69 -0.90 17.96
N TYR A 127 15.87 -1.94 18.11
CA TYR A 127 16.06 -3.00 19.11
C TYR A 127 17.13 -4.01 18.73
N TYR A 128 17.17 -4.39 17.46
CA TYR A 128 18.19 -5.30 16.94
C TYR A 128 19.47 -4.59 16.52
N ALA A 129 19.56 -3.29 16.84
CA ALA A 129 20.67 -2.39 16.54
C ALA A 129 21.27 -2.74 15.17
N PHE A 130 20.57 -2.47 14.07
CA PHE A 130 21.30 -2.33 12.81
C PHE A 130 22.12 -1.06 12.90
#